data_AF-A0A6A0H6X5-F1
#
_entry.id   AF-A0A6A0H6X5-F1
#
_cell.length_a   1.000
_cell.length_b   1.000
_cell.length_c   1.000
_cell.angle_alpha   90.00
_cell.angle_beta   90.00
_cell.angle_gamma   90.00
#
_symmetry.space_group_name_H-M   'P 1'
#
loop_
_entity.id
_entity.type
_entity.pdbx_description
1 polymer ?
#
loop_
_entity_poly.entity_id
_entity_poly.type
_entity_poly.pdbx_seq_one_letter_code
_entity_poly.pdbx_strand_id
1 'polypeptide(L)'
;MLSRESVLKEGSIRTRPCEPPPEVVWRLGSHVVDSSWEWPRPGLATNTLTIPELQREHLHASLVCEAHNTNLTIPVTTIVTIEMNRELQVTV
;
A
#
# COMPACT_ATOMS: atom_id res chain seq x y z
N MET A 1 -10.42 -20.58 -12.74
CA MET A 1 -10.40 -19.10 -12.79
C MET A 1 -10.54 -18.61 -11.36
N LEU A 2 -9.47 -18.07 -10.78
CA LEU A 2 -9.53 -17.39 -9.48
C LEU A 2 -10.20 -16.02 -9.71
N SER A 3 -11.08 -15.63 -8.80
CA SER A 3 -11.76 -14.33 -8.82
C SER A 3 -10.72 -13.20 -8.92
N ARG A 4 -10.85 -12.37 -9.94
CA ARG A 4 -10.07 -11.13 -10.10
C ARG A 4 -10.63 -10.08 -9.13
N GLU A 5 -10.23 -10.15 -7.87
CA GLU A 5 -10.48 -9.08 -6.91
C GLU A 5 -9.28 -8.15 -6.92
N SER A 6 -9.47 -6.94 -7.48
CA SER A 6 -8.48 -5.88 -7.40
C SER A 6 -8.62 -5.17 -6.04
N VAL A 7 -7.50 -4.94 -5.38
CA VAL A 7 -7.46 -4.20 -4.12
C VAL A 7 -7.08 -2.76 -4.42
N LEU A 8 -7.98 -1.82 -4.11
CA LEU A 8 -7.72 -0.39 -4.06
C LEU A 8 -7.45 -0.01 -2.60
N LYS A 9 -6.22 0.43 -2.29
CA LYS A 9 -5.87 0.95 -0.96
C LYS A 9 -5.18 2.31 -1.11
N GLU A 10 -5.78 3.31 -0.49
CA GLU A 10 -5.20 4.64 -0.37
C GLU A 10 -4.36 4.70 0.91
N GLY A 11 -3.06 4.93 0.77
CA GLY A 11 -2.17 5.26 1.88
C GLY A 11 -2.09 6.77 2.05
N SER A 12 -2.69 7.30 3.13
CA SER A 12 -2.71 8.73 3.43
C SER A 12 -2.12 8.99 4.81
N ILE A 13 -0.89 9.48 4.87
CA ILE A 13 -0.23 9.84 6.12
C ILE A 13 -0.25 11.36 6.26
N ARG A 14 -1.07 11.85 7.19
CA ARG A 14 -1.12 13.28 7.56
C ARG A 14 0.13 13.64 8.35
N THR A 15 1.07 14.33 7.71
CA THR A 15 2.25 14.87 8.38
C THR A 15 2.06 16.37 8.67
N ARG A 16 2.72 16.89 9.71
CA ARG A 16 2.81 18.34 9.92
C ARG A 16 3.57 18.97 8.75
N PRO A 17 3.47 20.28 8.48
CA PRO A 17 4.29 20.92 7.45
C PRO A 17 5.75 20.75 7.86
N CYS A 18 6.41 19.79 7.23
CA CYS A 18 7.80 19.47 7.48
C CYS A 18 8.49 19.56 6.13
N GLU A 19 9.48 20.41 6.06
CA GLU A 19 10.43 20.44 4.95
C GLU A 19 11.58 19.48 5.30
N PRO A 20 11.98 18.58 4.39
CA PRO A 20 11.38 18.29 3.09
C PRO A 20 10.08 17.46 3.21
N PRO A 21 9.16 17.58 2.23
CA PRO A 21 7.89 16.84 2.27
C PRO A 21 8.10 15.35 1.98
N PRO A 22 7.26 14.47 2.55
CA PRO A 22 7.53 13.04 2.52
C PRO A 22 7.23 12.41 1.16
N GLU A 23 7.99 11.37 0.83
CA GLU A 23 7.66 10.40 -0.21
C GLU A 23 6.92 9.23 0.42
N VAL A 24 6.00 8.62 -0.33
CA VAL A 24 5.17 7.50 0.18
C VAL A 24 5.35 6.29 -0.72
N VAL A 25 5.73 5.15 -0.13
CA VAL A 25 6.07 3.92 -0.84
C VAL A 25 5.30 2.74 -0.26
N TRP A 26 4.80 1.86 -1.11
CA TRP A 26 4.26 0.57 -0.70
C TRP A 26 5.31 -0.54 -0.80
N ARG A 27 5.38 -1.37 0.24
CA ARG A 27 6.28 -2.51 0.35
C ARG A 27 5.53 -3.78 0.69
N LEU A 28 6.04 -4.89 0.19
CA LEU A 28 5.64 -6.24 0.55
C LEU A 28 6.89 -6.98 1.03
N GLY A 29 7.03 -7.14 2.34
CA GLY A 29 8.28 -7.60 2.95
C GLY A 29 9.46 -6.68 2.59
N SER A 30 10.50 -7.24 1.95
CA SER A 30 11.69 -6.48 1.54
C SER A 30 11.59 -5.85 0.14
N HIS A 31 10.47 -6.00 -0.56
CA HIS A 31 10.32 -5.53 -1.94
C HIS A 31 9.44 -4.28 -2.01
N VAL A 32 9.85 -3.30 -2.83
CA VAL A 32 9.02 -2.14 -3.16
C VAL A 32 8.00 -2.57 -4.21
N VAL A 33 6.72 -2.42 -3.89
CA VAL A 33 5.60 -2.75 -4.79
C VAL A 33 5.23 -1.55 -5.64
N ASP A 34 5.20 -0.37 -5.03
CA ASP A 34 4.89 0.88 -5.72
C ASP A 34 5.58 2.06 -5.05
N SER A 35 6.25 2.88 -5.84
CA SER A 35 6.90 4.13 -5.42
C SER A 35 6.40 5.32 -6.23
N SER A 36 5.19 5.25 -6.78
CA SER A 36 4.52 6.39 -7.40
C SER A 36 3.65 7.11 -6.38
N TRP A 37 4.15 8.23 -5.85
CA TRP A 37 3.39 9.07 -4.92
C TRP A 37 3.05 10.42 -5.55
N GLU A 38 2.00 11.03 -5.03
CA GLU A 38 1.49 12.32 -5.47
C GLU A 38 1.29 13.25 -4.27
N TRP A 39 1.34 14.56 -4.52
CA TRP A 39 1.10 15.59 -3.52
C TRP A 39 -0.18 16.36 -3.87
N PRO A 40 -1.36 15.78 -3.58
CA PRO A 40 -2.63 16.37 -4.00
C PRO A 40 -2.88 17.75 -3.39
N ARG A 41 -2.30 18.03 -2.20
CA ARG A 41 -2.33 19.35 -1.54
C ARG A 41 -1.07 19.56 -0.68
N PRO A 42 -0.71 20.82 -0.34
CA PRO A 42 0.41 21.09 0.56
C PRO A 42 0.29 20.35 1.90
N GLY A 43 1.37 19.68 2.31
CA GLY A 43 1.41 18.90 3.55
C GLY A 43 0.72 17.53 3.48
N LEU A 44 0.32 17.08 2.29
CA LEU A 44 -0.26 15.76 2.08
C LEU A 44 0.43 15.06 0.91
N ALA A 45 1.10 13.95 1.21
CA ALA A 45 1.61 12.99 0.23
C ALA A 45 0.77 11.72 0.29
N THR A 46 0.42 11.17 -0.87
CA THR A 46 -0.43 9.99 -1.00
C THR A 46 0.15 9.02 -2.01
N ASN A 47 0.01 7.72 -1.74
CA ASN A 47 0.31 6.67 -2.70
C ASN A 47 -0.86 5.67 -2.73
N THR A 48 -1.43 5.46 -3.92
CA THR A 48 -2.59 4.61 -4.14
C THR A 48 -2.17 3.34 -4.87
N LEU A 49 -2.08 2.24 -4.13
CA LEU A 49 -1.70 0.96 -4.70
C LEU A 49 -2.91 0.23 -5.28
N THR A 50 -2.79 -0.18 -6.55
CA THR A 50 -3.73 -1.09 -7.22
C THR A 50 -3.03 -2.40 -7.56
N ILE A 51 -3.48 -3.51 -6.97
CA ILE A 51 -2.99 -4.85 -7.32
C ILE A 51 -4.01 -5.50 -8.26
N PRO A 52 -3.69 -5.72 -9.54
CA PRO A 52 -4.66 -6.19 -10.54
C PRO A 52 -5.02 -7.67 -10.36
N GLU A 53 -4.07 -8.49 -9.91
CA GLU A 53 -4.27 -9.92 -9.73
C GLU A 53 -3.61 -10.38 -8.41
N LEU A 54 -4.46 -10.78 -7.46
CA LEU A 54 -3.99 -11.42 -6.23
C LEU A 54 -3.72 -12.91 -6.49
N GLN A 55 -2.58 -13.39 -6.01
CA GLN A 55 -2.22 -14.80 -6.01
C GLN A 55 -2.33 -15.36 -4.59
N ARG A 56 -2.39 -16.69 -4.45
CA ARG A 56 -2.58 -17.37 -3.16
C ARG A 56 -1.45 -17.03 -2.17
N GLU A 57 -0.26 -16.79 -2.68
CA GLU A 57 0.94 -16.43 -1.92
C GLU A 57 0.81 -15.06 -1.23
N HIS A 58 -0.13 -14.23 -1.69
CA HIS A 58 -0.44 -12.94 -1.06
C HIS A 58 -1.39 -13.09 0.14
N LEU A 59 -1.93 -14.28 0.42
CA LEU A 59 -2.84 -14.47 1.56
C LEU A 59 -2.10 -14.23 2.87
N HIS A 60 -2.68 -13.41 3.75
CA HIS A 60 -2.08 -12.91 4.99
C HIS A 60 -0.80 -12.07 4.79
N ALA A 61 -0.47 -11.71 3.55
CA ALA A 61 0.68 -10.87 3.30
C ALA A 61 0.41 -9.45 3.81
N SER A 62 1.42 -8.87 4.44
CA SER A 62 1.36 -7.51 5.00
C SER A 62 1.95 -6.52 4.01
N LEU A 63 1.09 -5.67 3.46
CA LEU A 63 1.49 -4.48 2.72
C LEU A 63 1.80 -3.37 3.70
N VAL A 64 2.99 -2.80 3.59
CA VAL A 64 3.46 -1.70 4.42
C VAL A 64 3.53 -0.46 3.55
N CYS A 65 2.76 0.57 3.92
CA CYS A 65 2.91 1.90 3.35
C CYS A 65 3.84 2.70 4.25
N GLU A 66 4.97 3.12 3.72
CA GLU A 66 6.02 3.86 4.42
C GLU A 66 6.08 5.28 3.88
N ALA A 67 6.07 6.26 4.79
CA ALA A 67 6.36 7.65 4.47
C ALA A 67 7.72 8.06 5.04
N HIS A 68 8.63 8.47 4.17
CA HIS A 68 9.93 9.01 4.56
C HIS A 68 10.07 10.46 4.11
N ASN A 69 10.50 11.32 5.02
CA ASN A 69 10.89 12.69 4.73
C ASN A 69 12.41 12.81 4.54
N THR A 70 13.19 12.05 5.31
CA THR A 70 14.66 12.02 5.23
C THR A 70 15.18 10.64 5.64
N ASN A 71 16.45 10.35 5.31
CA ASN A 71 17.14 9.13 5.76
C ASN A 71 17.63 9.19 7.23
N LEU A 72 17.20 10.21 8.00
CA LEU A 72 17.67 10.46 9.36
C LEU A 72 16.70 9.98 10.44
N THR A 73 15.46 9.69 10.06
CA THR A 73 14.39 9.29 10.98
C THR A 73 13.76 8.00 10.53
N ILE A 74 13.20 7.26 11.50
CA ILE A 74 12.40 6.06 11.21
C ILE A 74 11.16 6.51 10.42
N PRO A 75 10.86 5.86 9.29
CA PRO A 75 9.70 6.22 8.48
C PRO A 75 8.40 5.98 9.25
N VAL A 76 7.38 6.79 8.95
CA VAL A 76 6.03 6.55 9.48
C VAL A 76 5.41 5.44 8.65
N THR A 77 4.88 4.40 9.29
CA THR A 77 4.36 3.22 8.59
C THR A 77 2.89 2.96 8.91
N THR A 78 2.18 2.44 7.92
CA THR A 78 0.82 1.90 8.06
C THR A 78 0.79 0.51 7.42
N ILE A 79 0.05 -0.43 8.01
CA ILE A 79 0.06 -1.83 7.59
C ILE A 79 -1.35 -2.23 7.16
N VAL A 80 -1.46 -2.86 5.99
CA VAL A 80 -2.67 -3.47 5.46
C VAL A 80 -2.40 -4.96 5.26
N THR A 81 -3.19 -5.81 5.91
CA THR A 81 -3.13 -7.26 5.69
C THR A 81 -4.11 -7.67 4.60
N ILE A 82 -3.64 -8.51 3.67
CA ILE A 82 -4.49 -9.06 2.61
C ILE A 82 -5.20 -10.30 3.14
N GLU A 83 -6.52 -10.24 3.21
CA GLU A 83 -7.38 -11.38 3.47
C GLU A 83 -8.14 -11.72 2.19
N MET A 84 -7.98 -12.95 1.69
CA MET A 84 -8.72 -13.44 0.52
C MET A 84 -9.69 -14.52 0.95
N ASN A 85 -10.96 -14.32 0.61
CA ASN A 85 -11.99 -15.32 0.81
C ASN A 85 -12.25 -16.03 -0.51
N ARG A 86 -12.19 -17.38 -0.50
CA ARG A 86 -12.60 -18.17 -1.65
C ARG A 86 -14.05 -18.57 -1.47
N GLU A 87 -14.96 -17.96 -2.23
CA GLU A 87 -16.30 -18.52 -2.38
C GLU A 87 -16.24 -19.81 -3.19
N LEU A 88 -16.85 -20.87 -2.65
CA LEU A 88 -17.03 -22.12 -3.38
C LEU A 88 -18.10 -21.91 -4.44
N GLN A 89 -17.68 -21.78 -5.70
CA GLN A 89 -18.62 -21.88 -6.81
C GLN A 89 -18.91 -23.37 -7.05
N VAL A 90 -20.10 -23.81 -6.66
CA VAL A 90 -20.62 -25.12 -7.05
C VAL A 90 -21.16 -24.98 -8.46
N THR A 91 -20.44 -25.53 -9.44
CA THR A 91 -20.94 -25.62 -10.81
C THR A 91 -21.94 -26.77 -10.87
N VAL A 92 -23.19 -26.47 -11.23
CA VAL A 92 -24.27 -27.44 -11.45
C VAL A 92 -24.15 -28.03 -12.85
#